data_AF-R8W3Z5-F1
#
_entry.id   AF-R8W3Z5-F1
#
_cell.length_a   1.000
_cell.length_b   1.000
_cell.length_c   1.000
_cell.angle_alpha   90.00
_cell.angle_beta   90.00
_cell.angle_gamma   90.00
#
_symmetry.space_group_name_H-M   'P 1'
#
loop_
_entity.id
_entity.type
_entity.pdbx_description
1 polymer ?
#
loop_
_entity_poly.entity_id
_entity_poly.type
_entity_poly.pdbx_seq_one_letter_code
_entity_poly.pdbx_strand_id
1 'polypeptide(L)' 'MNKIWANRLIAGTQVWDSVPDYRRSGVKTELASRVEDGEITAEKYKEITGEEYAAKSAAPSEQS' A
#
# COMPACT_ATOMS: atom_id res chain seq x y z
N MET A 1 8.27 5.00 -10.03
CA MET A 1 7.02 4.70 -10.78
C MET A 1 5.96 4.04 -9.90
N ASN A 2 6.31 3.08 -9.03
CA ASN A 2 5.37 2.49 -8.06
C ASN A 2 4.72 3.54 -7.13
N LYS A 3 5.53 4.49 -6.64
CA LYS A 3 5.07 5.70 -5.91
C LYS A 3 3.93 6.45 -6.62
N ILE A 4 4.05 6.64 -7.93
CA ILE A 4 3.04 7.35 -8.73
C ILE A 4 1.77 6.51 -8.82
N TRP A 5 1.90 5.20 -9.03
CA TRP A 5 0.76 4.28 -9.02
C TRP A 5 0.04 4.29 -7.67
N ALA A 6 0.76 4.14 -6.57
CA ALA A 6 0.20 4.21 -5.22
C ALA A 6 -0.52 5.54 -4.97
N ASN A 7 0.08 6.69 -5.35
CA ASN A 7 -0.57 8.00 -5.25
C ASN A 7 -1.89 8.05 -6.03
N ARG A 8 -1.90 7.52 -7.26
CA ARG A 8 -3.08 7.54 -8.13
C ARG A 8 -4.20 6.65 -7.60
N LEU A 9 -3.86 5.50 -7.01
CA LEU A 9 -4.81 4.59 -6.38
C LEU A 9 -5.43 5.21 -5.13
N ILE A 10 -4.62 5.82 -4.26
CA ILE A 10 -5.09 6.52 -3.06
C ILE A 10 -6.00 7.69 -3.44
N ALA A 11 -5.61 8.46 -4.46
CA ALA A 11 -6.40 9.58 -4.98
C ALA A 11 -7.64 9.15 -5.79
N GLY A 12 -7.85 7.84 -6.03
CA GLY A 12 -8.98 7.33 -6.82
C GLY A 12 -8.96 7.66 -8.31
N THR A 13 -7.83 8.17 -8.82
CA THR A 13 -7.65 8.51 -10.26
C THR A 13 -7.28 7.29 -11.12
N GLN A 14 -6.94 6.17 -10.46
CA GLN A 14 -6.69 4.86 -11.06
C GLN A 14 -7.28 3.78 -10.16
N VAL A 15 -7.50 2.60 -10.73
CA VAL A 15 -8.00 1.41 -10.02
C VAL A 15 -6.96 0.29 -10.06
N TRP A 16 -7.03 -0.61 -9.08
CA TRP A 16 -6.05 -1.69 -8.92
C TRP A 16 -5.98 -2.64 -10.12
N ASP A 17 -7.10 -2.93 -10.77
CA ASP A 17 -7.15 -3.74 -11.99
C ASP A 17 -6.32 -3.16 -13.15
N SER A 18 -6.08 -1.85 -13.16
CA SER A 18 -5.25 -1.20 -14.19
C SER A 18 -3.75 -1.33 -13.91
N VAL A 19 -3.35 -1.80 -12.72
CA VAL A 19 -1.94 -2.00 -12.37
C VAL A 19 -1.42 -3.26 -13.07
N PRO A 20 -0.38 -3.15 -13.92
CA PRO A 20 0.22 -4.31 -14.57
C PRO A 20 0.74 -5.34 -13.56
N ASP A 21 0.55 -6.64 -13.83
CA ASP A 21 0.89 -7.72 -12.90
C ASP A 21 2.33 -7.65 -12.37
N TYR A 22 3.29 -7.41 -13.27
CA TYR A 22 4.71 -7.30 -12.92
C TYR A 22 5.03 -6.10 -12.00
N ARG A 23 4.10 -5.15 -11.83
CA ARG A 23 4.24 -4.01 -10.92
C ARG A 23 3.46 -4.15 -9.63
N ARG A 24 2.46 -5.05 -9.57
CA ARG A 24 1.56 -5.18 -8.41
C ARG A 24 2.35 -5.34 -7.11
N SER A 25 3.37 -6.21 -7.09
CA SER A 25 4.21 -6.41 -5.91
C SER A 25 4.87 -5.10 -5.44
N GLY A 26 5.50 -4.35 -6.34
CA GLY A 26 6.16 -3.09 -5.98
C GLY A 26 5.20 -1.97 -5.58
N VAL A 27 3.96 -1.97 -6.09
CA VAL A 27 2.92 -1.02 -5.67
C VAL A 27 2.36 -1.40 -4.29
N LYS A 28 2.17 -2.69 -4.00
CA LYS A 28 1.78 -3.15 -2.66
C LYS A 28 2.80 -2.75 -1.60
N THR A 29 4.10 -2.91 -1.87
CA THR A 29 5.14 -2.48 -0.94
C THR A 29 5.04 -0.99 -0.60
N GLU A 30 4.78 -0.15 -1.61
CA GLU A 30 4.61 1.29 -1.39
C GLU A 30 3.33 1.61 -0.60
N LEU A 31 2.21 0.95 -0.91
CA LEU A 31 0.96 1.10 -0.15
C LEU A 31 1.14 0.63 1.30
N ALA A 32 1.88 -0.46 1.52
CA ALA A 32 2.18 -0.98 2.85
C ALA A 32 3.00 0.01 3.68
N SER A 33 4.07 0.60 3.12
CA SER A 33 4.84 1.63 3.82
C SER A 33 3.98 2.84 4.21
N ARG A 34 3.00 3.21 3.39
CA ARG A 34 2.06 4.30 3.70
C ARG A 34 1.06 3.95 4.79
N VAL A 35 0.76 2.67 4.98
CA VAL A 35 0.01 2.21 6.17
C VAL A 35 0.88 2.37 7.42
N GLU A 36 2.16 1.98 7.33
CA GLU A 36 3.13 2.10 8.43
C GLU A 36 3.40 3.56 8.83
N ASP A 37 3.51 4.44 7.84
CA ASP A 37 3.71 5.89 8.01
C ASP A 37 2.41 6.62 8.42
N GLY A 38 1.27 5.93 8.45
CA GLY A 38 -0.04 6.49 8.79
C GLY A 38 -0.65 7.39 7.72
N GLU A 39 -0.10 7.43 6.50
CA GLU A 39 -0.64 8.18 5.37
C GLU A 39 -1.98 7.59 4.87
N ILE A 40 -2.16 6.27 5.00
CA ILE A 40 -3.44 5.59 4.74
C ILE A 40 -3.73 4.56 5.83
N THR A 41 -5.00 4.19 5.97
CA THR A 41 -5.39 3.12 6.89
C THR A 41 -5.21 1.74 6.27
N ALA A 42 -5.10 0.71 7.10
CA ALA A 42 -5.13 -0.69 6.67
C ALA A 42 -6.43 -1.03 5.89
N GLU A 43 -7.56 -0.41 6.26
CA GLU A 43 -8.82 -0.53 5.53
C GLU A 43 -8.72 0.06 4.12
N LYS A 44 -8.06 1.21 3.96
CA LYS A 44 -7.85 1.80 2.63
C LYS A 44 -6.93 0.95 1.77
N TYR A 45 -5.90 0.33 2.35
CA TYR A 45 -5.08 -0.66 1.65
C TYR A 45 -5.92 -1.82 1.12
N LYS A 46 -6.82 -2.37 1.95
CA LYS A 46 -7.73 -3.45 1.56
C LYS A 46 -8.71 -3.02 0.49
N GLU A 47 -9.28 -1.84 0.60
CA GLU A 47 -10.19 -1.29 -0.41
C GLU A 47 -9.50 -1.17 -1.78
N ILE A 48 -8.24 -0.72 -1.81
CA ILE A 48 -7.47 -0.58 -3.04
C ILE A 48 -7.11 -1.96 -3.61
N THR A 49 -6.53 -2.85 -2.81
CA THR A 49 -5.86 -4.07 -3.31
C THR A 49 -6.76 -5.30 -3.30
N GLY A 50 -7.86 -5.27 -2.55
CA GLY A 50 -8.69 -6.44 -2.22
C GLY A 50 -8.09 -7.36 -1.16
N GLU A 51 -6.92 -7.03 -0.60
CA GLU A 51 -6.19 -7.89 0.34
C GLU A 51 -6.10 -7.27 1.73
N GLU A 52 -6.18 -8.11 2.76
CA GLU A 52 -5.88 -7.67 4.12
C GLU A 52 -4.43 -7.17 4.21
N TYR A 53 -4.24 -6.02 4.86
CA TYR A 53 -2.90 -5.58 5.21
C TYR A 53 -2.34 -6.49 6.30
N ALA A 54 -1.51 -7.45 5.91
CA ALA A 54 -0.69 -8.21 6.83
C ALA A 54 0.54 -7.38 7.18
N ALA A 55 0.48 -6.66 8.32
CA ALA A 55 1.64 -6.00 8.88
C ALA A 55 2.80 -7.00 8.89
N LYS A 56 3.88 -6.68 8.17
CA LYS A 56 5.09 -7.50 8.20
C LYS A 56 5.60 -7.39 9.62
N SER A 57 5.39 -8.42 10.44
CA SER A 57 5.72 -8.53 11.85
C SER A 57 6.59 -7.37 12.34
N ALA A 58 5.94 -6.30 12.80
CA ALA A 58 6.64 -5.20 13.43
C ALA A 58 7.28 -5.78 14.70
N ALA A 59 8.56 -6.10 14.63
CA ALA A 59 9.37 -6.11 15.84
C ALA A 59 9.18 -4.72 16.46
N PRO A 60 8.83 -4.61 17.75
CA PRO A 60 8.69 -3.31 18.38
C PRO A 60 10.04 -2.61 18.26
N SER A 61 10.11 -1.59 17.42
CA SER A 61 11.18 -0.59 17.49
C SER A 61 10.98 0.13 18.82
N GLU A 62 11.57 -0.46 19.85
CA GLU A 62 11.88 0.15 21.12
C GLU A 62 12.76 1.37 20.81
N GLN A 63 12.14 2.54 20.74
CA GLN A 63 12.88 3.81 20.77
C GLN A 63 13.56 3.89 22.14
N SER A 64 14.84 3.55 22.14
CA SER A 64 15.77 3.84 23.24
C SER A 64 16.09 5.33 23.32
#